data_AF-A0A0D2NGL4-F1
#
_entry.id   AF-A0A0D2NGL4-F1
#
_cell.length_a   1.000
_cell.length_b   1.000
_cell.length_c   1.000
_cell.angle_alpha   90.00
_cell.angle_beta   90.00
_cell.angle_gamma   90.00
#
_symmetry.space_group_name_H-M   'P 1'
#
loop_
_entity.id
_entity.type
_entity.pdbx_description
1 polymer ?
#
loop_
_entity_poly.entity_id
_entity_poly.type
_entity_poly.pdbx_seq_one_letter_code
_entity_poly.pdbx_strand_id
1 'polypeptide(L)'
;AASQRTQIAHPYVRLLSKKDEVKHRKAWNHALEKSIFDPMELSTIGAPQRRKIYTASLEVHIERMHAQLLDLGWWPVAYETLDPFKGLNSKTAKSMVSGLQHDASVFKLKLLETERA
;
A
#
# COMPACT_ATOMS: atom_id res chain seq x y z
N ALA A 1 4.50 19.90 -50.34
CA ALA A 1 3.64 19.05 -49.47
C ALA A 1 4.16 19.17 -48.04
N ALA A 2 3.39 19.78 -47.14
CA ALA A 2 3.81 19.97 -45.76
C ALA A 2 3.62 18.64 -44.99
N SER A 3 4.72 18.12 -44.44
CA SER A 3 4.72 16.90 -43.63
C SER A 3 3.89 17.14 -42.37
N GLN A 4 2.70 16.54 -42.29
CA GLN A 4 1.88 16.55 -41.09
C GLN A 4 2.62 15.77 -40.01
N ARG A 5 3.31 16.51 -39.14
CA ARG A 5 3.93 15.97 -37.93
C ARG A 5 2.79 15.48 -37.04
N THR A 6 2.52 14.17 -37.05
CA THR A 6 1.57 13.53 -36.15
C THR A 6 1.98 13.88 -34.72
N GLN A 7 1.21 14.76 -34.07
CA GLN A 7 1.36 15.00 -32.65
C GLN A 7 0.87 13.76 -31.91
N ILE A 8 1.77 12.81 -31.68
CA ILE A 8 1.52 11.67 -30.83
C ILE A 8 1.41 12.23 -29.41
N ALA A 9 0.18 12.36 -28.91
CA ALA A 9 -0.06 12.71 -27.53
C ALA A 9 0.66 11.71 -26.63
N HIS A 10 1.38 12.19 -25.61
CA HIS A 10 2.16 11.33 -24.74
C HIS A 10 1.23 10.27 -24.07
N PRO A 11 1.63 8.99 -24.01
CA PRO A 11 0.74 7.86 -23.65
C PRO A 11 0.08 7.93 -22.26
N TYR A 12 0.47 8.90 -21.43
CA TYR A 12 -0.04 9.08 -20.05
C TYR A 12 -0.66 10.47 -19.80
N VAL A 13 -0.95 11.26 -20.84
CA VAL A 13 -1.48 12.64 -20.71
C VAL A 13 -2.75 12.69 -19.85
N ARG A 14 -3.61 11.67 -19.91
CA ARG A 14 -4.85 11.58 -19.12
C ARG A 14 -4.62 11.37 -17.61
N LEU A 15 -3.49 10.78 -17.23
CA LEU A 15 -3.13 10.59 -15.82
C LEU A 15 -2.68 11.92 -15.17
N LEU A 16 -2.07 12.80 -15.96
CA LEU A 16 -1.63 14.12 -15.50
C LEU A 16 -2.81 15.06 -15.22
N SER A 17 -3.86 14.99 -16.03
CA SER A 17 -5.08 15.81 -15.88
C SER A 17 -5.94 15.46 -14.67
N LYS A 18 -5.68 14.33 -13.99
CA LYS A 18 -6.48 13.88 -12.84
C LYS A 18 -5.93 14.32 -11.47
N LYS A 19 -4.88 15.15 -11.46
CA LYS A 19 -4.15 15.54 -10.25
C LYS A 19 -4.89 16.55 -9.37
N ASP A 20 -5.89 17.25 -9.92
CA ASP A 20 -6.64 18.33 -9.25
C ASP A 20 -7.93 17.88 -8.52
N GLU A 21 -8.23 16.58 -8.47
CA GLU A 21 -9.35 16.10 -7.65
C GLU A 21 -9.02 16.20 -6.15
N VAL A 22 -9.81 17.01 -5.42
CA VAL A 22 -9.75 17.13 -3.97
C VAL A 22 -9.98 15.75 -3.35
N LYS A 23 -8.94 15.15 -2.77
CA LYS A 23 -9.01 13.83 -2.15
C LYS A 23 -9.91 13.88 -0.92
N HIS A 24 -11.14 13.37 -1.05
CA HIS A 24 -11.97 13.04 0.10
C HIS A 24 -11.33 11.93 0.92
N ARG A 25 -11.48 12.01 2.25
CA ARG A 25 -11.01 10.99 3.17
C ARG A 25 -11.81 9.70 2.91
N LYS A 26 -11.17 8.69 2.34
CA LYS A 26 -11.81 7.42 2.01
C LYS A 26 -12.36 6.77 3.27
N ALA A 27 -13.60 6.25 3.20
CA ALA A 27 -14.23 5.56 4.33
C ALA A 27 -13.36 4.38 4.78
N TRP A 28 -13.31 4.18 6.09
CA TRP A 28 -12.56 3.11 6.75
C TRP A 28 -13.20 1.76 6.42
N ASN A 29 -12.77 1.14 5.31
CA ASN A 29 -13.21 -0.18 4.87
C ASN A 29 -12.02 -1.13 4.96
N HIS A 30 -11.76 -1.70 6.13
CA HIS A 30 -10.69 -2.67 6.31
C HIS A 30 -11.19 -4.09 6.03
N ALA A 31 -10.54 -4.78 5.10
CA ALA A 31 -10.99 -6.08 4.61
C ALA A 31 -11.12 -7.15 5.71
N LEU A 32 -10.28 -7.08 6.75
CA LEU A 32 -10.21 -8.07 7.83
C LEU A 32 -10.92 -7.62 9.11
N GLU A 33 -11.66 -6.50 9.08
CA GLU A 33 -12.31 -5.96 10.27
C GLU A 33 -13.30 -6.97 10.86
N LYS A 34 -14.03 -7.69 10.01
CA LYS A 34 -14.97 -8.77 10.41
C LYS A 34 -14.29 -10.04 10.95
N SER A 35 -12.98 -10.19 10.73
CA SER A 35 -12.20 -11.32 11.26
C SER A 35 -11.58 -11.01 12.63
N ILE A 36 -11.51 -9.73 13.00
CA ILE A 36 -10.88 -9.25 14.22
C ILE A 36 -11.92 -8.83 15.26
N PHE A 37 -13.06 -8.30 14.82
CA PHE A 37 -14.11 -7.80 15.70
C PHE A 37 -15.41 -8.56 15.49
N ASP A 38 -16.11 -8.83 16.60
CA ASP A 38 -17.49 -9.28 16.59
C ASP A 38 -18.45 -8.14 16.15
N PRO A 39 -19.64 -8.41 15.60
CA PRO A 39 -20.60 -7.36 15.23
C PRO A 39 -20.99 -6.45 16.41
N MET A 40 -21.00 -6.97 17.64
CA MET A 40 -21.24 -6.15 18.84
C MET A 40 -20.09 -5.16 19.06
N GLU A 41 -18.85 -5.58 18.88
CA GLU A 41 -17.67 -4.72 19.04
C GLU A 41 -17.59 -3.67 17.94
N LEU A 42 -18.02 -4.00 16.71
CA LEU A 42 -18.08 -3.06 15.59
C LEU A 42 -19.07 -1.93 15.80
N SER A 43 -20.21 -2.24 16.44
CA SER A 43 -21.24 -1.25 16.76
C SER A 43 -20.89 -0.43 18.00
N THR A 44 -20.18 -1.01 18.97
CA THR A 44 -19.93 -0.38 20.27
C THR A 44 -18.62 0.40 20.32
N ILE A 45 -17.54 -0.13 19.74
CA ILE A 45 -16.21 0.50 19.81
C ILE A 45 -16.12 1.58 18.74
N GLY A 46 -15.82 2.81 19.14
CA GLY A 46 -15.65 3.91 18.18
C GLY A 46 -14.51 3.68 17.19
N ALA A 47 -14.67 4.19 15.96
CA ALA A 47 -13.71 4.00 14.87
C ALA A 47 -12.24 4.28 15.29
N PRO A 48 -11.87 5.37 15.99
CA PRO A 48 -10.49 5.63 16.42
C PRO A 48 -9.83 4.49 17.20
N GLN A 49 -10.57 3.85 18.11
CA GLN A 49 -10.06 2.76 18.92
C GLN A 49 -9.97 1.47 18.12
N ARG A 50 -10.96 1.17 17.27
CA ARG A 50 -10.92 0.03 16.36
C ARG A 50 -9.69 0.05 15.47
N ARG A 51 -9.24 1.23 15.01
CA ARG A 51 -8.01 1.34 14.19
C ARG A 51 -6.78 0.85 14.93
N LYS A 52 -6.63 1.25 16.19
CA LYS A 52 -5.48 0.87 17.01
C LYS A 52 -5.46 -0.64 17.22
N ILE A 53 -6.62 -1.20 17.60
CA ILE A 53 -6.75 -2.64 17.81
C ILE A 53 -6.49 -3.41 16.51
N TYR A 54 -7.11 -2.99 15.40
CA TYR A 54 -6.91 -3.60 14.09
C TYR A 54 -5.43 -3.66 13.70
N THR A 55 -4.72 -2.53 13.81
CA THR A 55 -3.29 -2.48 13.47
C THR A 55 -2.47 -3.38 14.39
N ALA A 56 -2.69 -3.30 15.70
CA ALA A 56 -1.96 -4.13 16.67
C ALA A 56 -2.20 -5.64 16.43
N SER A 57 -3.44 -6.04 16.17
CA SER A 57 -3.79 -7.44 15.87
C SER A 57 -3.09 -7.95 14.60
N LEU A 58 -2.97 -7.11 13.57
CA LEU A 58 -2.23 -7.48 12.35
C LEU A 58 -0.72 -7.56 12.59
N GLU A 59 -0.15 -6.63 13.36
CA GLU A 59 1.28 -6.63 13.71
C GLU A 59 1.65 -7.93 14.44
N VAL A 60 0.87 -8.30 15.47
CA VAL A 60 1.06 -9.57 16.21
C VAL A 60 0.93 -10.79 15.31
N HIS A 61 -0.01 -10.78 14.37
CA HIS A 61 -0.18 -11.89 13.43
C HIS A 61 1.04 -12.06 12.50
N ILE A 62 1.56 -10.94 11.97
CA ILE A 62 2.77 -10.92 11.13
C ILE A 62 3.97 -11.41 11.93
N GLU A 63 4.14 -10.96 13.18
CA GLU A 63 5.22 -11.44 14.06
C GLU A 63 5.14 -12.96 14.28
N ARG A 64 3.94 -13.49 14.53
CA ARG A 64 3.74 -14.94 14.67
C ARG A 64 4.09 -15.69 13.39
N MET A 65 3.70 -15.17 12.23
CA MET A 65 4.06 -15.77 10.94
C MET A 65 5.58 -15.75 10.72
N HIS A 66 6.25 -14.64 11.02
CA HIS A 66 7.71 -14.57 10.94
C HIS A 66 8.39 -15.57 11.88
N ALA A 67 7.87 -15.75 13.10
CA ALA A 67 8.40 -16.76 14.02
C ALA A 67 8.23 -18.19 13.49
N GLN A 68 7.08 -18.51 12.89
CA GLN A 68 6.84 -19.81 12.26
C GLN A 68 7.76 -20.05 11.06
N LEU A 69 7.93 -19.03 10.20
CA LEU A 69 8.83 -19.10 9.06
C LEU A 69 10.28 -19.28 9.50
N LEU A 70 10.69 -18.63 10.58
CA LEU A 70 12.02 -18.80 11.17
C LEU A 70 12.25 -20.22 11.67
N ASP A 71 11.28 -20.80 12.37
CA ASP A 71 11.36 -22.18 12.88
C ASP A 71 11.50 -23.21 11.75
N LEU A 72 10.82 -22.97 10.62
CA LEU A 72 10.93 -23.77 9.39
C LEU A 72 12.22 -23.52 8.60
N GLY A 73 13.04 -22.55 9.01
CA GLY A 73 14.24 -22.13 8.29
C GLY A 73 13.94 -21.44 6.95
N TRP A 74 12.75 -20.89 6.79
CA TRP A 74 12.29 -20.25 5.55
C TRP A 74 12.28 -18.73 5.70
N TRP A 75 13.34 -18.07 5.26
CA TRP A 75 13.38 -16.61 5.14
C TRP A 75 13.50 -16.18 3.67
N PRO A 76 12.57 -15.37 3.14
CA PRO A 76 12.64 -14.91 1.75
C PRO A 76 13.76 -13.89 1.51
N VAL A 77 14.34 -13.34 2.58
CA VAL A 77 15.37 -12.29 2.55
C VAL A 77 16.47 -12.68 3.52
N ALA A 78 17.72 -12.70 3.04
CA ALA A 78 18.88 -13.08 3.84
C ALA A 78 19.19 -12.02 4.91
N TYR A 79 19.62 -12.44 6.10
CA TYR A 79 19.83 -11.55 7.24
C TYR A 79 20.87 -10.47 6.99
N GLU A 80 21.90 -10.77 6.21
CA GLU A 80 22.97 -9.85 5.82
C GLU A 80 22.42 -8.65 5.05
N THR A 81 21.34 -8.86 4.29
CA THR A 81 20.68 -7.78 3.55
C THR A 81 19.80 -6.90 4.45
N LEU A 82 19.48 -7.36 5.66
CA LEU A 82 18.71 -6.61 6.66
C LEU A 82 19.60 -5.73 7.55
N ASP A 83 20.91 -6.03 7.65
CA ASP A 83 21.86 -5.28 8.49
C ASP A 83 21.84 -3.77 8.25
N PRO A 84 21.80 -3.25 7.00
CA PRO A 84 21.74 -1.81 6.75
C PRO A 84 20.48 -1.12 7.28
N PHE A 85 19.42 -1.88 7.55
CA PHE A 85 18.12 -1.37 8.00
C PHE A 85 17.93 -1.49 9.51
N LYS A 86 18.92 -2.02 10.24
CA LYS A 86 18.90 -2.02 11.72
C LYS A 86 18.84 -0.59 12.24
N GLY A 87 17.88 -0.31 13.13
CA GLY A 87 17.65 1.03 13.68
C GLY A 87 16.85 1.97 12.76
N LEU A 88 16.30 1.48 11.65
CA LEU A 88 15.38 2.26 10.81
C LEU A 88 14.16 2.70 11.63
N ASN A 89 13.99 4.01 11.78
CA ASN A 89 12.87 4.54 12.55
C ASN A 89 11.54 4.39 11.78
N SER A 90 10.44 4.30 12.53
CA SER A 90 9.09 4.10 11.99
C SER A 90 8.66 5.21 11.00
N LYS A 91 9.12 6.45 11.18
CA LYS A 91 8.77 7.57 10.29
C LYS A 91 9.41 7.39 8.91
N THR A 92 10.69 7.05 8.86
CA THR A 92 11.41 6.80 7.61
C THR A 92 10.85 5.58 6.90
N ALA A 93 10.63 4.48 7.62
CA ALA A 93 10.01 3.28 7.06
C ALA A 93 8.64 3.58 6.43
N LYS A 94 7.77 4.31 7.13
CA LYS A 94 6.46 4.74 6.60
C LYS A 94 6.59 5.59 5.34
N SER A 95 7.56 6.52 5.31
CA SER A 95 7.81 7.37 4.14
C SER A 95 8.25 6.54 2.93
N MET A 96 9.15 5.58 3.12
CA MET A 96 9.62 4.68 2.06
C MET A 96 8.48 3.83 1.50
N VAL A 97 7.69 3.20 2.39
CA VAL A 97 6.54 2.39 1.99
C VAL A 97 5.47 3.23 1.29
N SER A 98 5.23 4.47 1.75
CA SER A 98 4.28 5.37 1.09
C SER A 98 4.75 5.78 -0.31
N GLY A 99 6.05 6.00 -0.50
CA GLY A 99 6.63 6.28 -1.82
C GLY A 99 6.45 5.08 -2.74
N LEU A 100 6.82 3.88 -2.28
CA LEU A 100 6.66 2.64 -3.04
C LEU A 100 5.20 2.37 -3.41
N GLN A 101 4.26 2.59 -2.49
CA GLN A 101 2.83 2.44 -2.75
C GLN A 101 2.35 3.43 -3.82
N HIS A 102 2.83 4.68 -3.77
CA HIS A 102 2.53 5.67 -4.79
C HIS A 102 3.04 5.21 -6.15
N ASP A 103 4.31 4.81 -6.23
CA ASP A 103 4.94 4.35 -7.46
C ASP A 103 4.23 3.13 -8.05
N ALA A 104 3.88 2.15 -7.22
CA ALA A 104 3.11 0.98 -7.64
C ALA A 104 1.73 1.36 -8.17
N SER A 105 1.05 2.34 -7.55
CA SER A 105 -0.25 2.83 -8.02
C SER A 105 -0.15 3.53 -9.37
N VAL A 106 0.91 4.33 -9.58
CA VAL A 106 1.18 5.00 -10.85
C VAL A 106 1.53 3.96 -11.92
N PHE A 107 2.36 2.98 -11.59
CA PHE A 107 2.74 1.90 -12.50
C PHE A 107 1.51 1.10 -12.96
N LYS A 108 0.63 0.75 -12.04
CA LYS A 108 -0.64 0.06 -12.36
C LYS A 108 -1.52 0.88 -13.30
N LEU A 109 -1.62 2.21 -13.09
CA LEU A 109 -2.37 3.09 -13.99
C LEU A 109 -1.75 3.16 -15.38
N LYS A 110 -0.42 3.24 -15.47
CA LYS A 110 0.30 3.22 -16.74
C LYS A 110 0.08 1.90 -17.49
N LEU A 111 0.12 0.76 -16.79
CA LEU A 111 -0.12 -0.56 -17.36
C LEU A 111 -1.53 -0.66 -17.98
N LEU A 112 -2.54 -0.22 -17.25
CA LEU A 112 -3.93 -0.20 -17.75
C LEU A 112 -4.11 0.71 -18.96
N GLU A 113 -3.38 1.84 -19.05
CA GLU A 113 -3.40 2.68 -20.24
C GLU A 113 -2.68 2.02 -21.43
N THR A 114 -1.60 1.26 -21.21
CA THR A 114 -0.92 0.52 -22.28
C THR A 114 -1.75 -0.65 -22.80
N GLU A 115 -2.53 -1.33 -21.96
CA GLU A 115 -3.43 -2.43 -22.36
C GLU A 115 -4.68 -1.95 -23.12
N ARG A 116 -4.97 -0.64 -23.09
CA ARG A 116 -6.12 -0.03 -23.78
C ARG A 116 -5.83 0.40 -25.21
N ALA A 117 -4.56 0.51 -25.60
CA ALA A 117 -4.12 0.90 -26.94
C ALA A 117 -4.05 -0.34 -27.85
#